data_AF-A0A3S0S064-F1
#
_entry.id   AF-A0A3S0S064-F1
#
_cell.length_a   1.000
_cell.length_b   1.000
_cell.length_c   1.000
_cell.angle_alpha   90.00
_cell.angle_beta   90.00
_cell.angle_gamma   90.00
#
_symmetry.space_group_name_H-M   'P 1'
#
loop_
_entity.id
_entity.type
_entity.pdbx_description
1 polymer ?
#
loop_
_entity_poly.entity_id
_entity_poly.type
_entity_poly.pdbx_seq_one_letter_code
_entity_poly.pdbx_strand_id
1 'polypeptide(L)'
;MAALVPDLPQVEQHIVEITNKARQDQKLVPLKVNAILARAARAYAERVARSGTFSHSADGRTPAQRAENAGYKHCDIAENLAMDENSQGFDTGALALQAIAGWMNSPPHRANMMRASVTEIGVGVARAPGSKPKFISVELLGRPATEIYSFKVVNLSNGGVSYSFGGKTRELKPGTSAVLTACSPGELVLSKLGNFLSNAVEIARTPAENKRVYALKSTAVGGTTLEVSVLGTPP
;
A
#
# COMPACT_ATOMS: atom_id res chain seq x y z
N MET A 1 -14.83 -30.60 27.27
CA MET A 1 -14.62 -29.23 27.76
C MET A 1 -15.34 -28.27 26.80
N ALA A 2 -15.82 -27.13 27.27
CA ALA A 2 -16.40 -26.11 26.38
C ALA A 2 -15.31 -25.54 25.48
N ALA A 3 -15.62 -25.28 24.20
CA ALA A 3 -14.67 -24.66 23.28
C ALA A 3 -14.32 -23.23 23.74
N LEU A 4 -13.05 -22.85 23.61
CA LEU A 4 -12.60 -21.48 23.83
C LEU A 4 -13.26 -20.53 22.83
N VAL A 5 -13.81 -19.44 23.34
CA VAL A 5 -14.47 -18.40 22.56
C VAL A 5 -13.63 -17.13 22.63
N PRO A 6 -13.03 -16.67 21.52
CA PRO A 6 -12.21 -15.47 21.51
C PRO A 6 -13.09 -14.21 21.52
N ASP A 7 -12.54 -13.13 22.09
CA ASP A 7 -13.09 -11.77 21.97
C ASP A 7 -12.70 -11.21 20.59
N LEU A 8 -13.62 -11.24 19.63
CA LEU A 8 -13.32 -10.91 18.22
C LEU A 8 -12.75 -9.49 18.02
N PRO A 9 -13.31 -8.42 18.64
CA PRO A 9 -12.65 -7.12 18.66
C PRO A 9 -11.19 -7.14 19.12
N GLN A 10 -10.84 -7.91 20.16
CA GLN A 10 -9.45 -8.04 20.59
C GLN A 10 -8.60 -8.84 19.59
N VAL A 11 -9.16 -9.84 18.91
CA VAL A 11 -8.47 -10.55 17.82
C VAL A 11 -8.12 -9.57 16.69
N GLU A 12 -9.07 -8.73 16.27
CA GLU A 12 -8.85 -7.70 15.25
C GLU A 12 -7.71 -6.74 15.65
N GLN A 13 -7.71 -6.29 16.91
CA GLN A 13 -6.64 -5.43 17.44
C GLN A 13 -5.28 -6.14 17.43
N HIS A 14 -5.20 -7.38 17.93
CA HIS A 14 -3.95 -8.14 17.92
C HIS A 14 -3.42 -8.37 16.50
N ILE A 15 -4.28 -8.64 15.52
CA ILE A 15 -3.87 -8.77 14.11
C ILE A 15 -3.20 -7.47 13.65
N VAL A 16 -3.81 -6.30 13.91
CA VAL A 16 -3.21 -5.00 13.54
C VAL A 16 -1.85 -4.81 14.21
N GLU A 17 -1.73 -5.09 15.51
CA GLU A 17 -0.49 -4.92 16.27
C GLU A 17 0.63 -5.83 15.73
N ILE A 18 0.32 -7.10 15.47
CA ILE A 18 1.28 -8.06 14.94
C ILE A 18 1.68 -7.71 13.50
N THR A 19 0.73 -7.31 12.64
CA THR A 19 1.03 -6.84 11.28
C THR A 19 1.98 -5.64 11.33
N ASN A 20 1.70 -4.66 12.21
CA ASN A 20 2.56 -3.49 12.36
C ASN A 20 3.94 -3.82 12.91
N LYS A 21 4.05 -4.75 13.87
CA LYS A 21 5.34 -5.24 14.36
C LYS A 21 6.15 -5.89 13.25
N ALA A 22 5.53 -6.75 12.44
CA ALA A 22 6.19 -7.40 11.31
C ALA A 22 6.66 -6.39 10.24
N ARG A 23 5.88 -5.33 10.00
CA ARG A 23 6.25 -4.22 9.11
C ARG A 23 7.45 -3.43 9.66
N GLN A 24 7.45 -3.11 10.95
CA GLN A 24 8.57 -2.42 11.60
C GLN A 24 9.87 -3.22 11.52
N ASP A 25 9.79 -4.54 11.67
CA ASP A 25 10.95 -5.45 11.54
C ASP A 25 11.54 -5.42 10.11
N GLN A 26 10.75 -5.03 9.11
CA GLN A 26 11.18 -4.80 7.73
C GLN A 26 11.42 -3.31 7.40
N LYS A 27 11.50 -2.44 8.41
CA LYS A 27 11.68 -0.99 8.27
C LYS A 27 10.58 -0.30 7.45
N LEU A 28 9.39 -0.88 7.43
CA LEU A 28 8.20 -0.29 6.82
C LEU A 28 7.44 0.54 7.85
N VAL A 29 6.75 1.57 7.37
CA VAL A 29 5.90 2.43 8.20
C VAL A 29 4.71 1.62 8.73
N PRO A 30 4.40 1.71 10.04
CA PRO A 30 3.19 1.13 10.61
C PRO A 30 1.93 1.66 9.93
N LEU A 31 0.94 0.79 9.73
CA LEU A 31 -0.34 1.11 9.16
C LEU A 31 -1.25 1.75 10.21
N LYS A 32 -1.97 2.79 9.79
CA LYS A 32 -3.00 3.43 10.59
C LYS A 32 -4.31 2.66 10.49
N VAL A 33 -4.97 2.40 11.61
CA VAL A 33 -6.31 1.80 11.60
C VAL A 33 -7.30 2.75 10.94
N ASN A 34 -8.04 2.25 9.95
CA ASN A 34 -9.11 2.97 9.29
C ASN A 34 -10.46 2.29 9.58
N ALA A 35 -11.38 3.04 10.18
CA ALA A 35 -12.69 2.53 10.58
C ALA A 35 -13.59 2.13 9.40
N ILE A 36 -13.43 2.75 8.22
CA ILE A 36 -14.17 2.36 7.01
C ILE A 36 -13.69 0.99 6.54
N LEU A 37 -12.37 0.79 6.44
CA LEU A 37 -11.80 -0.51 6.08
C LEU A 37 -12.17 -1.59 7.11
N ALA A 38 -12.11 -1.30 8.40
CA ALA A 38 -12.48 -2.27 9.44
C ALA A 38 -13.95 -2.70 9.34
N ARG A 39 -14.87 -1.75 9.10
CA ARG A 39 -16.29 -2.09 8.87
C ARG A 39 -16.47 -2.94 7.62
N ALA A 40 -15.78 -2.60 6.52
CA ALA A 40 -15.85 -3.37 5.27
C ALA A 40 -15.31 -4.80 5.46
N ALA A 41 -14.18 -4.94 6.15
CA ALA A 41 -13.56 -6.23 6.46
C ALA A 41 -14.48 -7.10 7.33
N ARG A 42 -15.09 -6.53 8.39
CA ARG A 42 -16.00 -7.27 9.28
C ARG A 42 -17.26 -7.72 8.57
N ALA A 43 -17.89 -6.83 7.81
CA ALA A 43 -19.05 -7.18 7.00
C ALA A 43 -18.74 -8.32 6.00
N TYR A 44 -17.52 -8.33 5.45
CA TYR A 44 -17.10 -9.38 4.53
C TYR A 44 -16.79 -10.71 5.24
N ALA A 45 -16.09 -10.67 6.38
CA ALA A 45 -15.84 -11.85 7.20
C ALA A 45 -17.15 -12.55 7.55
N GLU A 46 -18.16 -11.79 7.98
CA GLU A 46 -19.49 -12.32 8.25
C GLU A 46 -20.18 -12.90 7.01
N ARG A 47 -20.00 -12.28 5.84
CA ARG A 47 -20.58 -12.78 4.58
C ARG A 47 -19.96 -14.13 4.19
N VAL A 48 -18.64 -14.26 4.25
CA VAL A 48 -17.93 -15.52 4.00
C VAL A 48 -18.32 -16.58 5.03
N ALA A 49 -18.40 -16.20 6.30
CA ALA A 49 -18.82 -17.07 7.40
C ALA A 49 -20.23 -17.62 7.18
N ARG A 50 -21.19 -16.78 6.78
CA ARG A 50 -22.60 -17.19 6.54
C ARG A 50 -22.80 -17.95 5.23
N SER A 51 -22.04 -17.63 4.17
CA SER A 51 -22.22 -18.26 2.86
C SER A 51 -21.58 -19.65 2.78
N GLY A 52 -20.63 -19.96 3.67
CA GLY A 52 -19.81 -21.18 3.58
C GLY A 52 -18.85 -21.19 2.38
N THR A 53 -18.75 -20.08 1.63
CA THR A 53 -17.91 -19.96 0.44
C THR A 53 -16.68 -19.14 0.77
N PHE A 54 -15.53 -19.80 0.89
CA PHE A 54 -14.24 -19.15 1.13
C PHE A 54 -13.64 -18.63 -0.19
N SER A 55 -13.84 -17.35 -0.46
CA SER A 55 -13.42 -16.68 -1.70
C SER A 55 -13.20 -15.19 -1.44
N HIS A 56 -12.38 -14.53 -2.26
CA HIS A 56 -12.24 -13.06 -2.28
C HIS A 56 -13.44 -12.34 -2.95
N SER A 57 -14.41 -13.09 -3.49
CA SER A 57 -15.59 -12.56 -4.19
C SER A 57 -16.92 -13.25 -3.80
N ALA A 58 -17.04 -13.74 -2.56
CA ALA A 58 -18.22 -14.47 -2.05
C ALA A 58 -19.53 -13.65 -2.03
N ASP A 59 -19.44 -12.35 -2.27
CA ASP A 59 -20.56 -11.41 -2.40
C ASP A 59 -20.71 -10.82 -3.81
N GLY A 60 -19.98 -11.37 -4.80
CA GLY A 60 -19.94 -10.90 -6.18
C GLY A 60 -19.12 -9.63 -6.41
N ARG A 61 -18.39 -9.12 -5.40
CA ARG A 61 -17.57 -7.91 -5.50
C ARG A 61 -16.09 -8.23 -5.30
N THR A 62 -15.23 -7.46 -5.97
CA THR A 62 -13.80 -7.45 -5.67
C THR A 62 -13.54 -6.71 -4.35
N PRO A 63 -12.38 -6.93 -3.69
CA PRO A 63 -12.01 -6.18 -2.50
C PRO A 63 -12.01 -4.65 -2.71
N ALA A 64 -11.60 -4.19 -3.89
CA ALA A 64 -11.63 -2.78 -4.28
C ALA A 64 -13.06 -2.23 -4.28
N GLN A 65 -13.98 -2.89 -4.99
CA GLN A 65 -15.38 -2.50 -5.02
C GLN A 65 -16.00 -2.52 -3.62
N ARG A 66 -15.58 -3.45 -2.76
CA ARG A 66 -16.05 -3.54 -1.37
C ARG A 66 -15.60 -2.34 -0.54
N ALA A 67 -14.33 -1.95 -0.65
CA ALA A 67 -13.80 -0.77 0.01
C ALA A 67 -14.46 0.52 -0.50
N GLU A 68 -14.62 0.66 -1.82
CA GLU A 68 -15.29 1.81 -2.45
C GLU A 68 -16.75 1.93 -2.00
N ASN A 69 -17.50 0.84 -1.99
CA ASN A 69 -18.90 0.82 -1.52
C ASN A 69 -19.03 1.16 -0.04
N ALA A 70 -18.00 0.88 0.78
CA ALA A 70 -17.96 1.31 2.17
C ALA A 70 -17.61 2.80 2.34
N GLY A 71 -17.24 3.49 1.26
CA GLY A 71 -16.85 4.90 1.24
C GLY A 71 -15.34 5.14 1.26
N TYR A 72 -14.52 4.09 1.10
CA TYR A 72 -13.07 4.23 1.08
C TYR A 72 -12.56 4.47 -0.35
N LYS A 73 -12.36 5.75 -0.71
CA LYS A 73 -11.71 6.11 -1.97
C LYS A 73 -10.22 5.82 -1.88
N HIS A 74 -9.71 4.96 -2.75
CA HIS A 74 -8.34 4.49 -2.68
C HIS A 74 -7.60 4.64 -4.00
N CYS A 75 -6.28 4.68 -3.92
CA CYS A 75 -5.41 4.50 -5.08
C CYS A 75 -4.67 3.16 -5.03
N ASP A 76 -4.65 2.48 -3.87
CA ASP A 76 -4.16 1.11 -3.72
C ASP A 76 -5.00 0.37 -2.66
N ILE A 77 -5.23 -0.92 -2.87
CA ILE A 77 -6.05 -1.77 -1.99
C ILE A 77 -5.58 -3.23 -2.11
N ALA A 78 -5.61 -3.93 -0.98
CA ALA A 78 -5.29 -5.35 -0.88
C ALA A 78 -6.19 -6.03 0.15
N GLU A 79 -6.33 -7.34 0.02
CA GLU A 79 -7.07 -8.18 0.95
C GLU A 79 -6.27 -9.44 1.27
N ASN A 80 -6.19 -9.77 2.56
CA ASN A 80 -5.84 -11.10 3.02
C ASN A 80 -7.06 -11.73 3.69
N LEU A 81 -7.23 -13.03 3.48
CA LEU A 81 -8.36 -13.80 3.96
C LEU A 81 -7.83 -15.08 4.63
N ALA A 82 -8.31 -15.40 5.83
CA ALA A 82 -7.97 -16.63 6.54
C ALA A 82 -9.24 -17.32 7.06
N MET A 83 -9.16 -18.64 7.16
CA MET A 83 -10.19 -19.48 7.77
C MET A 83 -9.52 -20.48 8.68
N ASP A 84 -9.82 -20.38 9.96
CA ASP A 84 -9.20 -21.18 11.01
C ASP A 84 -10.26 -21.99 11.74
N GLU A 85 -10.07 -23.30 11.82
CA GLU A 85 -10.98 -24.24 12.49
C GLU A 85 -10.21 -25.00 13.57
N ASN A 86 -10.77 -25.06 14.78
CA ASN A 86 -10.24 -25.85 15.88
C ASN A 86 -11.39 -26.38 16.74
N SER A 87 -11.43 -27.70 16.97
CA SER A 87 -12.47 -28.33 17.78
C SER A 87 -12.50 -27.84 19.23
N GLN A 88 -11.35 -27.41 19.76
CA GLN A 88 -11.21 -26.83 21.10
C GLN A 88 -11.48 -25.32 21.13
N GLY A 89 -11.72 -24.69 19.98
CA GLY A 89 -11.80 -23.24 19.86
C GLY A 89 -10.42 -22.57 19.84
N PHE A 90 -10.43 -21.26 20.03
CA PHE A 90 -9.22 -20.45 20.10
C PHE A 90 -9.35 -19.47 21.25
N ASP A 91 -8.28 -19.30 22.01
CA ASP A 91 -8.04 -18.07 22.76
C ASP A 91 -7.75 -16.89 21.82
N THR A 92 -8.03 -15.68 22.30
CA THR A 92 -7.94 -14.43 21.50
C THR A 92 -6.59 -14.25 20.83
N GLY A 93 -5.49 -14.47 21.56
CA GLY A 93 -4.13 -14.35 21.02
C GLY A 93 -3.82 -15.43 19.99
N ALA A 94 -4.18 -16.68 20.24
CA ALA A 94 -3.93 -17.78 19.32
C ALA A 94 -4.64 -17.59 17.97
N LEU A 95 -5.89 -17.11 17.95
CA LEU A 95 -6.59 -16.89 16.68
C LEU A 95 -5.89 -15.81 15.83
N ALA A 96 -5.46 -14.71 16.45
CA ALA A 96 -4.71 -13.67 15.74
C ALA A 96 -3.39 -14.19 15.18
N LEU A 97 -2.62 -14.92 16.00
CA LEU A 97 -1.35 -15.53 15.58
C LEU A 97 -1.54 -16.53 14.45
N GLN A 98 -2.59 -17.34 14.50
CA GLN A 98 -2.90 -18.33 13.47
C GLN A 98 -3.15 -17.66 12.11
N ALA A 99 -3.99 -16.62 12.07
CA ALA A 99 -4.27 -15.88 10.85
C ALA A 99 -3.01 -15.23 10.26
N ILE A 100 -2.23 -14.53 11.12
CA ILE A 100 -0.96 -13.90 10.72
C ILE A 100 0.04 -14.94 10.19
N ALA A 101 0.22 -16.07 10.89
CA ALA A 101 1.15 -17.11 10.48
C ALA A 101 0.75 -17.69 9.12
N GLY A 102 -0.55 -17.91 8.88
CA GLY A 102 -1.08 -18.34 7.59
C GLY A 102 -0.75 -17.36 6.47
N TRP A 103 -0.97 -16.06 6.70
CA TRP A 103 -0.64 -15.02 5.72
C TRP A 103 0.87 -14.87 5.49
N MET A 104 1.69 -14.89 6.54
CA MET A 104 3.14 -14.75 6.43
C MET A 104 3.81 -15.94 5.72
N ASN A 105 3.26 -17.15 5.87
CA ASN A 105 3.73 -18.36 5.19
C ASN A 105 3.25 -18.45 3.73
N SER A 106 2.35 -17.56 3.31
CA SER A 106 1.84 -17.52 1.95
C SER A 106 2.43 -16.32 1.19
N PRO A 107 3.26 -16.54 0.15
CA PRO A 107 3.94 -15.45 -0.55
C PRO A 107 3.00 -14.34 -1.05
N PRO A 108 1.82 -14.62 -1.65
CA PRO A 108 0.88 -13.58 -2.06
C PRO A 108 0.34 -12.75 -0.89
N HIS A 109 -0.03 -13.39 0.23
CA HIS A 109 -0.58 -12.68 1.39
C HIS A 109 0.49 -11.87 2.13
N ARG A 110 1.69 -12.44 2.31
CA ARG A 110 2.84 -11.73 2.85
C ARG A 110 3.18 -10.49 2.01
N ALA A 111 3.12 -10.59 0.68
CA ALA A 111 3.35 -9.46 -0.21
C ALA A 111 2.34 -8.32 0.00
N ASN A 112 1.10 -8.63 0.36
CA ASN A 112 0.11 -7.61 0.75
C ASN A 112 0.51 -6.94 2.06
N MET A 113 0.79 -7.70 3.12
CA MET A 113 1.15 -7.17 4.45
C MET A 113 2.39 -6.26 4.39
N MET A 114 3.37 -6.64 3.56
CA MET A 114 4.64 -5.93 3.40
C MET A 114 4.63 -4.91 2.26
N ARG A 115 3.47 -4.66 1.66
CA ARG A 115 3.35 -3.68 0.58
C ARG A 115 3.68 -2.27 1.13
N ALA A 116 4.69 -1.64 0.54
CA ALA A 116 5.15 -0.31 0.99
C ALA A 116 4.19 0.83 0.59
N SER A 117 3.31 0.59 -0.39
CA SER A 117 2.36 1.58 -0.87
C SER A 117 1.13 1.74 0.00
N VAL A 118 0.76 0.74 0.82
CA VAL A 118 -0.37 0.84 1.75
C VAL A 118 0.03 1.60 3.03
N THR A 119 -0.89 2.40 3.53
CA THR A 119 -0.71 3.28 4.70
C THR A 119 -1.77 3.07 5.77
N GLU A 120 -2.87 2.39 5.42
CA GLU A 120 -3.99 2.14 6.32
C GLU A 120 -4.39 0.65 6.33
N ILE A 121 -4.96 0.21 7.45
CA ILE A 121 -5.41 -1.16 7.70
C ILE A 121 -6.81 -1.17 8.30
N GLY A 122 -7.61 -2.18 7.94
CA GLY A 122 -8.85 -2.53 8.63
C GLY A 122 -8.98 -4.04 8.73
N VAL A 123 -9.28 -4.54 9.92
CA VAL A 123 -9.42 -5.98 10.18
C VAL A 123 -10.85 -6.27 10.61
N GLY A 124 -11.37 -7.41 10.17
CA GLY A 124 -12.66 -7.93 10.58
C GLY A 124 -12.60 -9.42 10.82
N VAL A 125 -13.18 -9.89 11.93
CA VAL A 125 -13.25 -11.31 12.25
C VAL A 125 -14.69 -11.73 12.50
N ALA A 126 -15.10 -12.89 11.97
CA ALA A 126 -16.43 -13.44 12.19
C ALA A 126 -16.38 -14.94 12.46
N ARG A 127 -17.25 -15.43 13.33
CA ARG A 127 -17.45 -16.87 13.56
C ARG A 127 -18.42 -17.45 12.53
N ALA A 128 -18.03 -18.53 11.87
CA ALA A 128 -18.92 -19.30 11.02
C ALA A 128 -19.91 -20.15 11.85
N PRO A 129 -21.15 -20.35 11.37
CA PRO A 129 -22.12 -21.22 12.04
C PRO A 129 -21.64 -22.67 12.02
N GLY A 130 -22.07 -23.45 13.02
CA GLY A 130 -21.73 -24.87 13.14
C GLY A 130 -21.28 -25.26 14.54
N SER A 131 -21.21 -26.57 14.77
CA SER A 131 -20.79 -27.15 16.05
C SER A 131 -19.28 -27.07 16.28
N LYS A 132 -18.49 -27.07 15.21
CA LYS A 132 -17.03 -26.89 15.27
C LYS A 132 -16.68 -25.39 15.19
N PRO A 133 -15.92 -24.84 16.15
CA PRO A 133 -15.46 -23.45 16.09
C PRO A 133 -14.65 -23.20 14.83
N LYS A 134 -15.11 -22.23 14.04
CA LYS A 134 -14.51 -21.79 12.79
C LYS A 134 -14.61 -20.28 12.68
N PHE A 135 -13.51 -19.64 12.34
CA PHE A 135 -13.41 -18.19 12.27
C PHE A 135 -12.88 -17.77 10.91
N ILE A 136 -13.42 -16.68 10.39
CA ILE A 136 -12.98 -16.02 9.18
C ILE A 136 -12.34 -14.71 9.58
N SER A 137 -11.09 -14.50 9.18
CA SER A 137 -10.36 -13.25 9.39
C SER A 137 -10.12 -12.57 8.04
N VAL A 138 -10.44 -11.29 7.95
CA VAL A 138 -10.22 -10.45 6.77
C VAL A 138 -9.34 -9.28 7.17
N GLU A 139 -8.24 -9.07 6.45
CA GLU A 139 -7.38 -7.89 6.57
C GLU A 139 -7.46 -7.12 5.25
N LEU A 140 -7.98 -5.89 5.31
CA LEU A 140 -7.95 -4.93 4.21
C LEU A 140 -6.83 -3.93 4.43
N LEU A 141 -6.00 -3.73 3.42
CA LEU A 141 -4.84 -2.85 3.44
C LEU A 141 -4.99 -1.83 2.32
N GLY A 142 -4.91 -0.54 2.61
CA GLY A 142 -5.22 0.49 1.63
C GLY A 142 -4.28 1.68 1.66
N ARG A 143 -4.27 2.41 0.55
CA ARG A 143 -3.80 3.80 0.48
C ARG A 143 -4.93 4.71 0.05
N PRO A 144 -5.29 5.73 0.85
CA PRO A 144 -6.39 6.61 0.48
C PRO A 144 -6.01 7.43 -0.75
N ALA A 145 -6.99 7.75 -1.59
CA ALA A 145 -6.76 8.53 -2.80
C ALA A 145 -6.14 9.92 -2.53
N THR A 146 -6.33 10.44 -1.31
CA THR A 146 -5.72 11.69 -0.82
C THR A 146 -4.21 11.61 -0.61
N GLU A 147 -3.65 10.40 -0.54
CA GLU A 147 -2.22 10.14 -0.36
C GLU A 147 -1.52 9.70 -1.65
N ILE A 148 -2.19 9.85 -2.81
CA ILE A 148 -1.51 9.65 -4.09
C ILE A 148 -0.31 10.59 -4.20
N TYR A 149 0.84 10.06 -4.65
CA TYR A 149 1.99 10.89 -4.97
C TYR A 149 1.65 11.70 -6.22
N SER A 150 1.74 13.01 -6.13
CA SER A 150 1.69 13.91 -7.27
C SER A 150 2.86 14.88 -7.19
N PHE A 151 3.77 14.81 -8.15
CA PHE A 151 4.93 15.68 -8.21
C PHE A 151 5.22 16.11 -9.65
N LYS A 152 5.95 17.22 -9.79
CA LYS A 152 6.28 17.81 -11.08
C LYS A 152 7.78 17.70 -11.32
N VAL A 153 8.17 17.29 -12.51
CA VAL A 153 9.55 17.42 -13.00
C VAL A 153 9.58 18.53 -14.03
N VAL A 154 10.51 19.47 -13.92
CA VAL A 154 10.63 20.64 -14.79
C VAL A 154 12.05 20.70 -15.34
N ASN A 155 12.17 20.86 -16.66
CA ASN A 155 13.45 21.12 -17.29
C ASN A 155 13.62 22.62 -17.54
N LEU A 156 14.36 23.29 -16.66
CA LEU A 156 14.79 24.68 -16.81
C LEU A 156 16.23 24.79 -17.33
N SER A 157 16.84 23.66 -17.71
CA SER A 157 18.18 23.62 -18.28
C SER A 157 18.12 23.85 -19.80
N ASN A 158 19.26 24.21 -20.37
CA ASN A 158 19.39 24.44 -21.81
C ASN A 158 19.46 23.14 -22.63
N GLY A 159 19.59 21.99 -21.98
CA GLY A 159 19.76 20.68 -22.62
C GLY A 159 18.56 19.75 -22.40
N GLY A 160 18.48 18.69 -23.21
CA GLY A 160 17.54 17.60 -22.96
C GLY A 160 17.89 16.85 -21.68
N VAL A 161 16.87 16.49 -20.91
CA VAL A 161 17.00 15.67 -19.71
C VAL A 161 16.04 14.49 -19.81
N SER A 162 16.26 13.46 -18.99
CA SER A 162 15.30 12.39 -18.79
C SER A 162 14.99 12.22 -17.32
N TYR A 163 13.80 11.70 -17.05
CA TYR A 163 13.41 11.23 -15.73
C TYR A 163 12.97 9.77 -15.83
N SER A 164 13.26 8.98 -14.81
CA SER A 164 12.77 7.61 -14.65
C SER A 164 12.03 7.47 -13.33
N PHE A 165 10.81 6.94 -13.39
CA PHE A 165 9.99 6.66 -12.21
C PHE A 165 9.10 5.45 -12.49
N GLY A 166 8.98 4.54 -11.52
CA GLY A 166 8.19 3.31 -11.69
C GLY A 166 8.67 2.43 -12.86
N GLY A 167 9.97 2.41 -13.11
CA GLY A 167 10.59 1.65 -14.20
C GLY A 167 10.38 2.23 -15.61
N LYS A 168 9.76 3.41 -15.73
CA LYS A 168 9.53 4.07 -17.01
C LYS A 168 10.39 5.32 -17.13
N THR A 169 11.25 5.34 -18.14
CA THR A 169 12.08 6.50 -18.48
C THR A 169 11.42 7.33 -19.57
N ARG A 170 11.42 8.65 -19.41
CA ARG A 170 10.90 9.61 -20.39
C ARG A 170 11.83 10.80 -20.52
N GLU A 171 11.92 11.34 -21.73
CA GLU A 171 12.67 12.55 -22.01
C GLU A 171 11.83 13.80 -21.77
N LEU A 172 12.49 14.90 -21.42
CA LEU A 172 11.91 16.20 -21.17
C LEU A 172 12.75 17.27 -21.87
N LYS A 173 12.14 17.93 -22.86
CA LYS A 173 12.79 19.01 -23.63
C LYS A 173 13.00 20.25 -22.76
N PRO A 174 13.98 21.11 -23.08
CA PRO A 174 14.15 22.41 -22.43
C PRO A 174 12.83 23.20 -22.37
N GLY A 175 12.54 23.83 -21.23
CA GLY A 175 11.35 24.63 -21.00
C GLY A 175 10.05 23.86 -20.79
N THR A 176 10.08 22.52 -20.76
CA THR A 176 8.89 21.68 -20.57
C THR A 176 8.83 21.07 -19.18
N SER A 177 7.66 20.54 -18.82
CA SER A 177 7.44 19.87 -17.53
C SER A 177 6.51 18.68 -17.67
N ALA A 178 6.63 17.73 -16.75
CA ALA A 178 5.74 16.60 -16.61
C ALA A 178 5.19 16.53 -15.19
N VAL A 179 3.90 16.28 -15.04
CA VAL A 179 3.28 15.92 -13.77
C VAL A 179 3.16 14.40 -13.72
N LEU A 180 3.67 13.80 -12.65
CA LEU A 180 3.60 12.37 -12.43
C LEU A 180 2.66 12.10 -11.27
N THR A 181 1.85 11.06 -11.41
CA THR A 181 0.99 10.55 -10.35
C THR A 181 1.26 9.07 -10.11
N ALA A 182 1.35 8.65 -8.85
CA ALA A 182 1.60 7.26 -8.50
C ALA A 182 1.00 6.89 -7.14
N CYS A 183 0.52 5.64 -7.03
CA CYS A 183 0.00 5.09 -5.79
C CYS A 183 1.12 4.56 -4.89
N SER A 184 2.22 4.12 -5.49
CA SER A 184 3.36 3.55 -4.78
C SER A 184 4.49 4.56 -4.65
N PRO A 185 5.22 4.55 -3.51
CA PRO A 185 6.48 5.25 -3.44
C PRO A 185 7.44 4.68 -4.49
N GLY A 186 8.41 5.48 -4.91
CA GLY A 186 9.42 5.02 -5.83
C GLY A 186 10.57 6.01 -5.91
N GLU A 187 11.69 5.51 -6.43
CA GLU A 187 12.84 6.34 -6.76
C GLU A 187 12.56 7.12 -8.04
N LEU A 188 12.84 8.42 -7.98
CA LEU A 188 12.95 9.31 -9.13
C LEU A 188 14.42 9.42 -9.50
N VAL A 189 14.76 8.98 -10.70
CA VAL A 189 16.09 9.15 -11.28
C VAL A 189 16.02 10.25 -12.33
N LEU A 190 16.94 11.21 -12.26
CA LEU A 190 17.01 12.34 -13.17
C LEU A 190 18.37 12.33 -13.85
N SER A 191 18.39 12.43 -15.17
CA SER A 191 19.62 12.35 -15.95
C SER A 191 19.69 13.43 -17.02
N LYS A 192 20.89 13.92 -17.29
CA LYS A 192 21.17 14.73 -18.48
C LYS A 192 21.24 13.78 -19.67
N LEU A 193 20.57 14.10 -20.76
CA LEU A 193 20.68 13.28 -21.96
C LEU A 193 22.09 13.36 -22.53
N GLY A 194 22.58 12.21 -22.96
CA GLY A 194 23.80 12.11 -23.74
C GLY A 194 23.60 12.63 -25.17
N ASN A 195 24.65 12.57 -25.95
CA ASN A 195 24.61 12.85 -27.39
C ASN A 195 25.29 11.70 -28.16
N PHE A 196 25.48 11.85 -29.47
CA PHE A 196 26.14 10.83 -30.31
C PHE A 196 27.53 10.38 -29.81
N LEU A 197 28.18 11.18 -28.95
CA LEU A 197 29.52 10.95 -28.42
C LEU A 197 29.54 10.66 -26.91
N SER A 198 28.40 10.70 -26.21
CA SER A 198 28.35 10.59 -24.75
C SER A 198 27.07 9.92 -24.26
N ASN A 199 27.20 9.14 -23.19
CA ASN A 199 26.06 8.51 -22.53
C ASN A 199 25.29 9.53 -21.67
N ALA A 200 24.05 9.19 -21.33
CA ALA A 200 23.30 9.95 -20.33
C ALA A 200 24.03 9.91 -18.97
N VAL A 201 24.02 11.05 -18.26
CA VAL A 201 24.69 11.20 -16.98
C VAL A 201 23.65 11.43 -15.89
N GLU A 202 23.67 10.61 -14.84
CA GLU A 202 22.77 10.76 -13.69
C GLU A 202 23.09 12.09 -12.96
N ILE A 203 22.05 12.90 -12.78
CA ILE A 203 22.09 14.16 -12.05
C ILE A 203 21.74 13.92 -10.58
N ALA A 204 20.67 13.14 -10.35
CA ALA A 204 20.16 12.86 -9.02
C ALA A 204 19.32 11.58 -9.00
N ARG A 205 19.29 10.95 -7.84
CA ARG A 205 18.43 9.84 -7.47
C ARG A 205 17.87 10.10 -6.09
N THR A 206 16.55 10.12 -5.97
CA THR A 206 15.86 10.47 -4.73
C THR A 206 14.50 9.79 -4.67
N PRO A 207 14.01 9.43 -3.48
CA PRO A 207 12.61 9.11 -3.29
C PRO A 207 11.73 10.25 -3.82
N ALA A 208 10.71 9.90 -4.60
CA ALA A 208 9.72 10.88 -5.02
C ALA A 208 8.79 11.21 -3.86
N GLU A 209 8.71 12.49 -3.53
CA GLU A 209 7.84 13.01 -2.48
C GLU A 209 6.57 13.61 -3.08
N ASN A 210 5.47 13.49 -2.34
CA ASN A 210 4.20 14.09 -2.74
C ASN A 210 4.29 15.62 -2.69
N LYS A 211 3.62 16.29 -3.61
CA LYS A 211 3.53 17.76 -3.71
C LYS A 211 4.90 18.43 -3.80
N ARG A 212 5.84 17.84 -4.54
CA ARG A 212 7.14 18.45 -4.85
C ARG A 212 7.28 18.85 -6.32
N VAL A 213 8.18 19.79 -6.56
CA VAL A 213 8.69 20.15 -7.87
C VAL A 213 10.19 19.84 -7.91
N TYR A 214 10.61 19.06 -8.88
CA TYR A 214 12.01 18.74 -9.17
C TYR A 214 12.44 19.53 -10.41
N ALA A 215 13.12 20.66 -10.19
CA ALA A 215 13.56 21.56 -11.24
C ALA A 215 15.02 21.29 -11.59
N LEU A 216 15.26 20.94 -12.86
CA LEU A 216 16.60 20.76 -13.41
C LEU A 216 17.09 22.06 -14.03
N LYS A 217 18.17 22.66 -13.50
CA LYS A 217 18.70 23.97 -13.90
C LYS A 217 20.13 23.84 -14.44
N SER A 218 20.46 24.60 -15.48
CA SER A 218 21.84 24.69 -15.98
C SER A 218 22.75 25.39 -14.96
N THR A 219 24.00 24.93 -14.83
CA THR A 219 25.02 25.62 -14.04
C THR A 219 25.89 26.53 -14.91
N ALA A 220 26.56 27.50 -14.28
CA ALA A 220 27.48 28.41 -14.97
C ALA A 220 28.62 27.70 -15.71
N VAL A 221 28.99 26.49 -15.28
CA VAL A 221 30.05 25.67 -15.88
C VAL A 221 29.52 24.59 -16.84
N GLY A 222 28.28 24.70 -17.32
CA GLY A 222 27.70 23.80 -18.33
C GLY A 222 27.13 22.48 -17.80
N GLY A 223 27.05 22.31 -16.48
CA GLY A 223 26.39 21.19 -15.81
C GLY A 223 24.87 21.38 -15.68
N THR A 224 24.21 20.39 -15.06
CA THR A 224 22.80 20.47 -14.66
C THR A 224 22.69 20.11 -13.19
N THR A 225 21.91 20.87 -12.43
CA THR A 225 21.65 20.67 -10.99
C THR A 225 20.17 20.44 -10.74
N LEU A 226 19.86 19.78 -9.62
CA LEU A 226 18.49 19.59 -9.15
C LEU A 226 18.18 20.58 -8.02
N GLU A 227 17.05 21.26 -8.14
CA GLU A 227 16.41 22.03 -7.07
C GLU A 227 15.05 21.41 -6.75
N VAL A 228 14.78 21.19 -5.47
CA VAL A 228 13.51 20.60 -4.99
C VAL A 228 12.74 21.63 -4.19
N SER A 229 11.49 21.90 -4.59
CA SER A 229 10.60 22.84 -3.91
C SER A 229 9.20 22.25 -3.70
N VAL A 230 8.35 22.93 -2.92
CA VAL A 230 6.96 22.53 -2.72
C VAL A 230 6.13 22.94 -3.95
N LEU A 231 5.22 22.07 -4.37
CA LEU A 231 4.27 22.37 -5.45
C LEU A 231 3.30 23.47 -4.99
N GLY A 232 3.33 24.62 -5.67
CA GLY A 232 2.44 25.76 -5.40
C GLY A 232 3.07 26.94 -4.65
N THR A 233 4.32 26.84 -4.20
CA THR A 233 5.10 28.03 -3.82
C THR A 233 5.63 28.73 -5.07
N PRO A 234 5.40 30.05 -5.25
CA PRO A 234 6.06 30.82 -6.30
C PRO A 234 7.59 30.75 -6.12
N PRO A 235 8.37 30.82 -7.21
CA PRO A 235 9.83 30.98 -7.12
C PRO A 235 10.22 32.29 -6.43
#